data_AF-A0A6G2UXA4-F1
#
_entry.id   AF-A0A6G2UXA4-F1
#
_cell.length_a   1.000
_cell.length_b   1.000
_cell.length_c   1.000
_cell.angle_alpha   90.00
_cell.angle_beta   90.00
_cell.angle_gamma   90.00
#
_symmetry.space_group_name_H-M   'P 1'
#
loop_
_entity.id
_entity.type
_entity.pdbx_description
1 polymer ?
#
loop_
_entity_poly.entity_id
_entity_poly.type
_entity_poly.pdbx_seq_one_letter_code
_entity_poly.pdbx_strand_id
1 'polypeptide(L)'
;MSHAGKTKVVTVGDVEVRATRSELGFNVACSITNHRSSTLNLKVTVSIGDGKEWVRTTNFDFPNMAAGQTGRETTTVMGDFPDGESPDDPKIYVDSVIGY
;
A
#
# COMPACT_ATOMS: atom_id res chain seq x y z
N MET A 1 -20.94 -14.48 5.96
CA MET A 1 -20.37 -13.40 6.80
C MET A 1 -19.52 -12.55 5.88
N SER A 2 -19.82 -11.27 5.68
CA SER A 2 -19.04 -10.43 4.76
C SER A 2 -17.68 -10.15 5.38
N HIS A 3 -16.61 -10.75 4.85
CA HIS A 3 -15.22 -10.50 5.27
C HIS A 3 -14.69 -9.11 4.87
N ALA A 4 -15.56 -8.18 4.48
CA ALA A 4 -15.19 -6.81 4.17
C ALA A 4 -14.95 -6.05 5.48
N GLY A 5 -13.71 -6.10 5.98
CA GLY A 5 -13.29 -5.26 7.11
C GLY A 5 -13.31 -3.77 6.74
N LYS A 6 -13.18 -2.89 7.75
CA LYS A 6 -13.10 -1.44 7.51
C LYS A 6 -11.85 -1.12 6.68
N THR A 7 -12.00 -0.27 5.66
CA THR A 7 -10.84 0.26 4.92
C THR A 7 -10.06 1.24 5.79
N LYS A 8 -8.78 0.96 6.01
CA LYS A 8 -7.81 1.89 6.58
C LYS A 8 -7.21 2.73 5.48
N VAL A 9 -7.01 4.03 5.75
CA VAL A 9 -6.39 4.97 4.83
C VAL A 9 -5.26 5.68 5.56
N VAL A 10 -4.08 5.75 4.94
CA VAL A 10 -2.94 6.52 5.40
C VAL A 10 -2.44 7.38 4.25
N THR A 11 -2.16 8.65 4.55
CA THR A 11 -1.60 9.60 3.60
C THR A 11 -0.27 10.12 4.14
N VAL A 12 0.80 10.01 3.36
CA VAL A 12 2.14 10.49 3.70
C VAL A 12 2.70 11.22 2.49
N GLY A 13 2.84 12.55 2.62
CA GLY A 13 3.24 13.40 1.50
C GLY A 13 2.30 13.22 0.30
N ASP A 14 2.86 12.80 -0.82
CA ASP A 14 2.15 12.65 -2.09
C ASP A 14 1.52 11.26 -2.28
N VAL A 15 1.63 10.38 -1.27
CA VAL A 15 1.17 8.99 -1.31
C VAL A 15 -0.07 8.81 -0.45
N GLU A 16 -1.08 8.15 -1.01
CA GLU A 16 -2.24 7.63 -0.28
C GLU A 16 -2.27 6.09 -0.41
N VAL A 17 -2.32 5.41 0.73
CA VAL A 17 -2.49 3.94 0.78
C VAL A 17 -3.80 3.62 1.46
N ARG A 18 -4.56 2.71 0.85
CA ARG A 18 -5.80 2.14 1.40
C ARG A 18 -5.63 0.64 1.57
N ALA A 19 -5.92 0.10 2.74
CA ALA A 19 -5.93 -1.34 2.98
C ALA A 19 -7.30 -1.77 3.51
N THR A 20 -7.91 -2.76 2.87
CA THR A 20 -9.20 -3.33 3.27
C THR A 20 -9.02 -4.81 3.51
N ARG A 21 -9.37 -5.30 4.71
CA ARG A 21 -9.32 -6.73 5.00
C ARG A 21 -10.29 -7.50 4.10
N SER A 22 -9.84 -8.66 3.62
CA SER A 22 -10.56 -9.61 2.78
C SER A 22 -10.35 -11.04 3.29
N GLU A 23 -10.99 -12.02 2.66
CA GLU A 23 -10.85 -13.45 3.01
C GLU A 23 -9.43 -13.98 2.85
N LEU A 24 -8.63 -13.36 1.98
CA LEU A 24 -7.27 -13.81 1.65
C LEU A 24 -6.19 -12.98 2.36
N GLY A 25 -6.55 -11.91 3.05
CA GLY A 25 -5.62 -10.94 3.64
C GLY A 25 -6.11 -9.52 3.48
N PHE A 26 -5.38 -8.69 2.72
CA PHE A 26 -5.70 -7.28 2.52
C PHE A 26 -5.68 -6.89 1.04
N ASN A 27 -6.77 -6.28 0.59
CA ASN A 27 -6.80 -5.56 -0.68
C ASN A 27 -6.19 -4.18 -0.44
N VAL A 28 -5.05 -3.92 -1.07
CA VAL A 28 -4.25 -2.71 -0.87
C VAL A 28 -4.27 -1.90 -2.15
N ALA A 29 -4.64 -0.62 -2.06
CA ALA A 29 -4.54 0.33 -3.14
C ALA A 29 -3.51 1.41 -2.76
N CYS A 30 -2.59 1.71 -3.66
CA CYS A 30 -1.62 2.79 -3.50
C CYS A 30 -1.85 3.81 -4.60
N SER A 31 -1.90 5.09 -4.25
CA SER A 31 -1.93 6.21 -5.18
C SER A 31 -0.76 7.14 -4.88
N ILE A 32 -0.11 7.66 -5.91
CA ILE A 32 0.98 8.63 -5.77
C ILE A 32 0.85 9.71 -6.84
N THR A 33 1.09 10.96 -6.46
CA THR A 33 1.13 12.09 -7.41
C THR A 33 2.57 12.54 -7.63
N ASN A 34 3.00 12.65 -8.89
CA ASN A 34 4.30 13.20 -9.21
C ASN A 34 4.26 14.73 -9.20
N HIS A 35 4.63 15.37 -8.09
CA HIS A 35 4.72 16.84 -8.00
C HIS A 35 6.02 17.42 -8.56
N ARG A 36 6.91 16.60 -9.13
CA ARG A 36 8.13 17.09 -9.79
C ARG A 36 7.80 17.62 -11.18
N SER A 37 8.68 18.49 -11.69
CA SER A 37 8.54 19.11 -13.01
C SER A 37 8.91 18.20 -14.19
N SER A 38 9.37 16.97 -13.91
CA SER A 38 9.81 16.01 -14.92
C SER A 38 9.08 14.68 -14.78
N THR A 39 9.04 13.93 -15.87
CA THR A 39 8.60 12.53 -15.85
C THR A 39 9.56 11.68 -15.03
N LEU A 40 9.04 10.80 -14.17
CA LEU A 40 9.83 9.91 -13.30
C LEU A 40 9.24 8.49 -13.28
N ASN A 41 10.06 7.50 -12.98
CA ASN A 41 9.54 6.23 -12.48
C ASN A 41 9.51 6.32 -10.96
N LEU A 42 8.38 5.96 -10.35
CA LEU A 42 8.21 6.00 -8.90
C LEU A 42 7.99 4.59 -8.38
N LYS A 43 8.65 4.24 -7.30
CA LYS A 43 8.36 3.03 -6.52
C LYS A 43 7.98 3.41 -5.10
N VAL A 44 6.88 2.84 -4.62
CA VAL A 44 6.41 2.99 -3.25
C VAL A 44 6.48 1.62 -2.57
N THR A 45 7.19 1.55 -1.44
CA THR A 45 7.20 0.37 -0.58
C THR A 45 6.24 0.59 0.58
N VAL A 46 5.32 -0.33 0.77
CA VAL A 46 4.27 -0.27 1.77
C VAL A 46 4.33 -1.53 2.62
N SER A 47 4.28 -1.35 3.94
CA SER A 47 4.09 -2.45 4.89
C SER A 47 2.73 -2.38 5.57
N ILE A 48 2.10 -3.53 5.71
CA ILE A 48 0.89 -3.72 6.51
C ILE A 48 1.26 -4.57 7.69
N GLY A 49 0.93 -4.13 8.91
CA GLY A 49 1.30 -4.85 10.12
C GLY A 49 0.28 -4.74 11.24
N ASP A 50 0.48 -5.51 12.31
CA ASP A 50 -0.27 -5.39 13.57
C ASP A 50 0.36 -4.36 14.53
N GLY A 51 1.54 -3.83 14.16
CA GLY A 51 2.36 -2.96 15.00
C GLY A 51 3.18 -3.69 16.06
N LYS A 52 3.34 -5.01 15.92
CA LYS A 52 4.18 -5.89 16.73
C LYS A 52 5.05 -6.76 15.82
N GLU A 53 4.64 -8.00 15.57
CA GLU A 53 5.45 -9.03 14.90
C GLU A 53 4.93 -9.38 13.50
N TRP A 54 3.61 -9.24 13.26
CA TRP A 54 3.04 -9.53 11.95
C TRP A 54 3.26 -8.33 11.04
N VAL A 55 4.03 -8.52 9.96
CA VAL A 55 4.24 -7.53 8.93
C VAL A 55 4.32 -8.17 7.54
N ARG A 56 3.75 -7.49 6.56
CA ARG A 56 3.81 -7.86 5.15
C ARG A 56 4.14 -6.63 4.31
N THR A 57 5.19 -6.73 3.53
CA THR A 57 5.66 -5.64 2.66
C THR A 57 5.30 -5.92 1.22
N THR A 58 4.86 -4.89 0.50
CA THR A 58 4.59 -4.93 -0.94
C THR A 58 5.14 -3.67 -1.61
N ASN A 59 5.44 -3.78 -2.91
CA ASN A 59 5.94 -2.69 -3.72
C ASN A 59 4.92 -2.33 -4.80
N PHE A 60 4.78 -1.03 -5.04
CA PHE A 60 4.00 -0.48 -6.14
C PHE A 60 4.92 0.28 -7.07
N ASP A 61 4.92 -0.11 -8.34
CA ASP A 61 5.75 0.48 -9.39
C ASP A 61 4.87 1.35 -10.32
N PHE A 62 5.25 2.60 -10.49
CA PHE A 62 4.56 3.59 -11.31
C PHE A 62 5.53 4.14 -12.37
N PRO A 63 5.67 3.46 -13.52
CA PRO A 63 6.60 3.86 -14.56
C PRO A 63 6.08 5.09 -15.33
N ASN A 64 6.99 5.93 -15.81
CA ASN A 64 6.72 7.06 -16.72
C ASN A 64 5.64 8.03 -16.22
N MET A 65 5.63 8.32 -14.92
CA MET A 65 4.72 9.26 -14.29
C MET A 65 5.04 10.70 -14.71
N ALA A 66 4.20 11.32 -15.55
CA ALA A 66 4.38 12.70 -15.98
C ALA A 66 4.22 13.70 -14.81
N ALA A 67 4.73 14.92 -14.99
CA ALA A 67 4.56 15.99 -14.02
C ALA A 67 3.07 16.27 -13.76
N GLY A 68 2.66 16.26 -12.49
CA GLY A 68 1.27 16.41 -12.05
C GLY A 68 0.39 15.17 -12.22
N GLN A 69 0.89 14.08 -12.78
CA GLN A 69 0.11 12.84 -12.93
C GLN A 69 -0.07 12.16 -11.57
N THR A 70 -1.26 11.59 -11.36
CA THR A 70 -1.55 10.66 -10.24
C THR A 70 -1.65 9.24 -10.78
N GLY A 71 -0.81 8.35 -10.27
CA GLY A 71 -0.82 6.92 -10.54
C GLY A 71 -1.62 6.19 -9.48
N ARG A 72 -2.24 5.06 -9.84
CA ARG A 72 -2.96 4.21 -8.90
C ARG A 72 -2.76 2.74 -9.24
N GLU A 73 -2.37 1.96 -8.24
CA GLU A 73 -2.14 0.54 -8.35
C GLU A 73 -2.83 -0.20 -7.20
N THR A 74 -3.16 -1.47 -7.43
CA THR A 74 -3.82 -2.33 -6.43
C THR A 74 -3.18 -3.70 -6.38
N THR A 75 -3.07 -4.27 -5.19
CA THR A 75 -2.57 -5.63 -4.98
C THR A 75 -3.26 -6.30 -3.79
N THR A 76 -3.16 -7.61 -3.71
CA THR A 76 -3.60 -8.39 -2.55
C THR A 76 -2.38 -8.81 -1.75
N VAL A 77 -2.31 -8.34 -0.50
CA VAL A 77 -1.32 -8.81 0.47
C VAL A 77 -1.92 -10.00 1.21
N MET A 78 -1.31 -11.17 1.02
CA MET A 78 -1.80 -12.41 1.63
C MET A 78 -1.64 -12.37 3.15
N GLY A 79 -2.75 -12.65 3.84
CA GLY A 79 -2.90 -12.53 5.28
C GLY A 79 -2.35 -13.74 6.03
N ASP A 80 -2.61 -14.92 5.50
CA ASP A 80 -2.34 -16.17 6.21
C ASP A 80 -1.33 -17.02 5.42
N PHE A 81 -0.45 -17.65 6.19
CA PHE A 81 0.67 -18.52 5.79
C PHE A 81 2.00 -17.85 5.35
N PRO A 82 3.14 -18.27 5.93
CA PRO A 82 3.32 -19.07 7.15
C PRO A 82 3.29 -18.26 8.47
N ASP A 83 3.18 -16.93 8.44
CA ASP A 83 3.58 -16.08 9.59
C ASP A 83 2.46 -15.68 10.56
N GLY A 84 1.40 -16.49 10.68
CA GLY A 84 0.30 -16.27 11.63
C GLY A 84 -0.92 -15.56 11.04
N GLU A 85 -1.94 -15.38 11.89
CA GLU A 85 -3.24 -14.80 11.52
C GLU A 85 -3.10 -13.30 11.24
N SER A 86 -3.63 -12.86 10.11
CA SER A 86 -3.68 -11.43 9.77
C SER A 86 -4.47 -10.59 10.81
N PRO A 87 -4.05 -9.34 11.10
CA PRO A 87 -4.72 -8.50 12.09
C PRO A 87 -6.08 -7.96 11.61
N ASP A 88 -7.09 -7.90 12.48
CA ASP A 88 -8.41 -7.33 12.13
C ASP A 88 -8.33 -5.83 11.87
N ASP A 89 -7.44 -5.17 12.62
CA ASP A 89 -7.17 -3.74 12.52
C ASP A 89 -5.71 -3.51 12.07
N PRO A 90 -5.43 -3.53 10.76
CA PRO A 90 -4.07 -3.36 10.27
C PRO A 90 -3.58 -1.92 10.46
N LYS A 91 -2.28 -1.78 10.70
CA LYS A 91 -1.52 -0.54 10.55
C LYS A 91 -0.86 -0.53 9.18
N ILE A 92 -0.87 0.64 8.54
CA ILE A 92 -0.24 0.86 7.24
C ILE A 92 0.99 1.74 7.45
N TYR A 93 2.10 1.35 6.85
CA TYR A 93 3.37 2.06 6.85
C TYR A 93 3.79 2.31 5.41
N VAL A 94 4.12 3.56 5.09
CA VAL A 94 4.79 3.92 3.84
C VAL A 94 6.28 3.93 4.14
N ASP A 95 6.98 2.86 3.78
CA ASP A 95 8.37 2.64 4.18
C ASP A 95 9.33 3.49 3.35
N SER A 96 9.06 3.60 2.04
CA SER A 96 9.86 4.45 1.16
C SER A 96 9.10 4.88 -0.09
N VAL A 97 9.54 6.02 -0.64
CA VAL A 97 9.14 6.53 -1.94
C VAL A 97 10.41 6.89 -2.69
N ILE A 98 10.71 6.19 -3.78
CA ILE A 98 11.92 6.40 -4.58
C ILE A 98 11.56 6.76 -6.01
N GLY A 99 12.28 7.74 -6.57
CA GLY A 99 12.24 8.07 -7.99
C GLY A 99 13.52 7.61 -8.68
N TYR A 100 13.41 6.98 -9.86
CA TYR A 100 14.55 6.42 -10.60
C TYR A 100 14.40 6.50 -12.13
#